data_AF-A0A1G3A3Q9-F1
#
_entry.id   AF-A0A1G3A3Q9-F1
#
_cell.length_a   1.000
_cell.length_b   1.000
_cell.length_c   1.000
_cell.angle_alpha   90.00
_cell.angle_beta   90.00
_cell.angle_gamma   90.00
#
_symmetry.space_group_name_H-M   'P 1'
#
loop_
_entity.id
_entity.type
_entity.pdbx_description
1 polymer ?
#
loop_
_entity_poly.entity_id
_entity_poly.type
_entity_poly.pdbx_seq_one_letter_code
_entity_poly.pdbx_strand_id
1 'polypeptide(L)' 'MLRELASILGLFRQPPQDASGGDRTLVAQLVGLLVEVRAAARSNKDFTTADRIRDRLSQLGIVLEDRPNGTDWSWD' A
#
# COMPACT_ATOMS: atom_id res chain seq x y z
N MET A 1 18.59 22.53 -21.11
CA MET A 1 19.30 23.68 -20.52
C MET A 1 19.24 23.76 -18.99
N LEU A 2 18.10 23.94 -18.31
CA LEU A 2 18.11 24.14 -16.84
C LEU A 2 18.59 22.90 -16.05
N ARG A 3 18.29 21.68 -16.53
CA ARG A 3 18.77 20.41 -15.96
C ARG A 3 20.28 20.20 -16.11
N GLU A 4 20.87 20.64 -17.21
CA GLU A 4 22.29 20.43 -17.52
C GLU A 4 23.20 21.35 -16.70
N LEU A 5 22.76 22.59 -16.46
CA LEU A 5 23.50 23.51 -15.58
C LEU A 5 23.46 23.04 -14.12
N ALA A 6 22.34 22.49 -13.68
CA ALA A 6 22.16 22.03 -12.32
C ALA A 6 22.83 20.67 -12.02
N SER A 7 23.11 19.85 -13.04
CA SER A 7 23.94 18.64 -12.90
C SER A 7 25.43 18.98 -12.80
N ILE A 8 25.91 19.99 -13.53
CA ILE A 8 27.31 20.47 -13.43
C ILE A 8 27.59 21.09 -12.05
N LEU A 9 26.62 21.84 -11.49
CA LEU A 9 26.73 22.44 -10.17
C LEU A 9 26.52 21.45 -9.01
N GLY A 10 26.27 20.17 -9.29
CA GLY A 10 26.09 19.13 -8.28
C GLY A 10 24.83 19.30 -7.41
N LEU A 11 23.90 20.16 -7.81
CA LEU A 11 22.66 20.45 -7.08
C LEU A 11 21.68 19.26 -7.13
N PHE A 12 21.82 18.40 -8.14
CA PHE A 12 21.07 17.16 -8.28
C PHE A 12 22.03 15.96 -8.24
N ARG A 13 22.65 15.71 -7.07
CA ARG A 13 23.52 14.54 -6.84
C ARG A 13 22.78 13.19 -6.88
N GLN A 14 21.47 13.23 -6.94
CA GLN A 14 20.61 12.12 -7.24
C GLN A 14 19.35 12.76 -7.83
N PRO A 15 18.73 12.24 -8.92
CA PRO A 15 17.28 12.44 -9.02
C PRO A 15 16.71 12.04 -7.66
N PRO A 16 15.63 12.65 -7.15
CA PRO A 16 14.90 12.03 -6.05
C PRO A 16 14.59 10.62 -6.57
N GLN A 17 15.40 9.66 -6.14
CA GLN A 17 15.10 8.27 -6.26
C GLN A 17 13.74 8.23 -5.61
N ASP A 18 12.74 7.75 -6.34
CA ASP A 18 11.41 7.53 -5.79
C ASP A 18 11.55 6.51 -4.65
N ALA A 19 12.11 6.92 -3.52
CA ALA A 19 12.28 6.15 -2.31
C ALA A 19 10.90 5.80 -1.75
N SER A 20 9.88 6.57 -2.15
CA SER A 20 8.46 6.34 -1.90
C SER A 20 7.82 5.30 -2.82
N GLY A 21 8.43 4.94 -3.97
CA GLY A 21 7.83 4.02 -4.94
C GLY A 21 8.02 2.54 -4.57
N GLY A 22 9.19 2.19 -4.04
CA GLY A 22 9.50 0.84 -3.57
C GLY A 22 8.67 0.45 -2.34
N ASP A 23 8.62 1.35 -1.35
CA ASP A 23 7.85 1.14 -0.12
C ASP A 23 6.36 1.04 -0.41
N ARG A 24 5.81 1.89 -1.29
CA ARG A 24 4.39 1.81 -1.67
C ARG A 24 4.04 0.52 -2.40
N THR A 25 4.93 0.01 -3.23
CA THR A 25 4.73 -1.27 -3.93
C THR A 25 4.79 -2.46 -2.97
N LEU A 26 5.71 -2.45 -2.01
CA LEU A 26 5.79 -3.47 -0.97
C LEU A 26 4.56 -3.44 -0.06
N VAL A 27 4.12 -2.25 0.35
CA VAL A 27 2.88 -2.08 1.12
C VAL A 27 1.68 -2.61 0.34
N ALA A 28 1.58 -2.31 -0.97
CA ALA A 28 0.49 -2.81 -1.80
C ALA A 28 0.44 -4.35 -1.83
N GLN A 29 1.59 -5.00 -1.96
CA GLN A 29 1.68 -6.47 -1.92
C GLN A 29 1.29 -7.03 -0.55
N LEU A 30 1.76 -6.40 0.54
CA LEU A 30 1.45 -6.83 1.90
C LEU A 30 -0.04 -6.67 2.23
N VAL A 31 -0.66 -5.57 1.81
CA VAL A 31 -2.11 -5.35 1.93
C VAL A 31 -2.87 -6.42 1.13
N GLY A 32 -2.43 -6.74 -0.07
CA GLY A 32 -3.00 -7.85 -0.87
C GLY A 32 -3.01 -9.18 -0.12
N LEU A 33 -1.87 -9.55 0.49
CA LEU A 33 -1.79 -10.78 1.31
C LEU A 33 -2.73 -10.74 2.52
N LEU A 34 -2.86 -9.59 3.20
CA LEU A 34 -3.79 -9.43 4.33
C LEU A 34 -5.26 -9.54 3.89
N VAL A 35 -5.60 -9.03 2.71
CA VAL A 35 -6.93 -9.18 2.11
C VAL A 35 -7.24 -10.65 1.83
N GLU A 36 -6.29 -11.41 1.28
CA GLU A 36 -6.44 -12.85 1.05
C GLU A 36 -6.64 -13.62 2.36
N VAL A 37 -5.84 -13.33 3.39
CA VAL A 37 -5.99 -13.93 4.73
C VAL A 37 -7.36 -13.61 5.32
N ARG A 38 -7.85 -12.37 5.15
CA ARG A 38 -9.20 -11.97 5.58
C ARG A 38 -10.29 -12.75 4.84
N ALA A 39 -10.14 -12.95 3.53
CA ALA A 39 -11.07 -13.74 2.72
C ALA A 39 -11.08 -15.22 3.14
N ALA A 40 -9.91 -15.81 3.39
CA ALA A 40 -9.78 -17.17 3.92
C ALA A 40 -10.41 -17.31 5.32
N ALA A 41 -10.19 -16.33 6.21
CA ALA A 41 -10.82 -16.29 7.53
C ALA A 41 -12.35 -16.26 7.43
N ARG A 42 -12.92 -15.44 6.52
CA ARG A 42 -14.36 -15.42 6.26
C ARG A 42 -14.89 -16.77 5.72
N SER A 43 -14.17 -17.40 4.80
CA SER A 43 -14.52 -18.73 4.29
C SER A 43 -14.56 -19.78 5.41
N ASN A 44 -13.60 -19.71 6.33
CA ASN A 44 -13.52 -20.56 7.51
C ASN A 44 -14.50 -20.16 8.64
N LYS A 45 -15.38 -19.17 8.41
CA LYS A 45 -16.31 -18.59 9.40
C LYS A 45 -15.62 -17.99 10.63
N ASP A 46 -14.34 -17.66 10.53
CA ASP A 46 -13.60 -16.90 11.53
C ASP A 46 -13.79 -15.40 11.29
N PHE A 47 -14.98 -14.91 11.66
CA PHE A 47 -15.33 -13.49 11.51
C PHE A 47 -14.50 -12.61 12.45
N THR A 48 -14.11 -13.12 13.62
CA THR A 48 -13.30 -12.38 14.60
C THR A 48 -11.93 -12.01 14.03
N THR A 49 -11.24 -12.95 13.37
CA THR A 49 -9.95 -12.66 12.73
C THR A 49 -10.13 -11.72 11.54
N ALA A 50 -11.19 -11.90 10.74
CA ALA A 50 -11.46 -11.04 9.58
C ALA A 50 -11.70 -9.57 9.98
N ASP A 51 -12.49 -9.35 11.03
CA ASP A 51 -12.78 -8.01 11.55
C ASP A 51 -11.52 -7.38 12.17
N ARG A 52 -10.73 -8.17 12.90
CA ARG A 52 -9.45 -7.69 13.45
C ARG A 52 -8.49 -7.20 12.35
N ILE A 53 -8.42 -7.88 11.21
CA ILE A 53 -7.60 -7.43 10.08
C ILE A 53 -8.12 -6.11 9.52
N ARG A 54 -9.43 -5.99 9.31
CA ARG A 54 -10.05 -4.76 8.80
C ARG A 54 -9.77 -3.57 9.72
N ASP A 55 -9.98 -3.73 11.02
CA ASP A 55 -9.85 -2.64 11.98
C ASP A 55 -8.39 -2.22 12.16
N ARG A 56 -7.44 -3.15 12.10
CA ARG A 56 -6.01 -2.83 12.14
C ARG A 56 -5.55 -2.09 10.88
N LEU A 57 -6.04 -2.47 9.71
CA LEU A 57 -5.75 -1.74 8.47
C LEU A 57 -6.31 -0.31 8.52
N SER A 58 -7.55 -0.15 9.01
CA SER A 58 -8.15 1.17 9.20
C SER A 58 -7.36 2.04 10.18
N GLN A 59 -6.84 1.47 11.28
CA GLN A 59 -5.94 2.18 12.22
C GLN A 59 -4.63 2.67 11.58
N LEU A 60 -4.19 2.02 10.51
CA LEU A 60 -3.00 2.41 9.74
C LEU A 60 -3.33 3.38 8.60
N GLY A 61 -4.58 3.87 8.52
CA GLY A 61 -5.04 4.74 7.43
C GLY A 61 -5.32 4.00 6.12
N ILE A 62 -5.44 2.67 6.15
CA ILE A 62 -5.73 1.84 4.98
C ILE A 62 -7.19 1.39 5.03
N VAL A 63 -8.01 1.93 4.13
CA VAL A 63 -9.43 1.59 4.02
C VAL A 63 -9.61 0.52 2.95
N LEU A 64 -10.30 -0.56 3.31
CA LEU A 64 -10.66 -1.63 2.39
C LEU A 64 -12.10 -1.42 1.87
N GLU A 65 -12.26 -1.32 0.55
CA GLU A 65 -13.55 -1.34 -0.13
C GLU A 65 -13.80 -2.70 -0.79
N ASP A 66 -14.84 -3.38 -0.34
CA ASP A 66 -15.27 -4.63 -0.97
C ASP A 66 -16.08 -4.35 -2.23
N ARG A 67 -15.62 -4.84 -3.39
CA ARG A 67 -16.30 -4.77 -4.67
C ARG A 67 -16.62 -6.18 -5.19
N PRO A 68 -17.61 -6.33 -6.09
CA PRO A 68 -17.96 -7.63 -6.69
C PRO A 68 -16.78 -8.30 -7.42
N ASN A 69 -15.81 -7.52 -7.90
CA ASN A 69 -14.63 -8.00 -8.63
C ASN A 69 -13.37 -8.12 -7.77
N GLY A 70 -13.44 -7.88 -6.45
CA GLY A 70 -12.29 -7.91 -5.55
C GLY A 70 -12.36 -6.86 -4.45
N THR A 71 -11.37 -6.86 -3.56
CA THR A 71 -11.23 -5.80 -2.53
C THR A 71 -10.25 -4.75 -3.05
N ASP A 72 -10.75 -3.54 -3.30
CA ASP A 72 -9.92 -2.36 -3.54
C ASP A 72 -9.54 -1.73 -2.21
N TRP A 73 -8.45 -0.97 -2.18
CA TRP A 73 -8.03 -0.26 -0.97
C TRP A 73 -7.48 1.12 -1.28
N SER A 74 -7.72 2.06 -0.37
CA SER A 74 -7.26 3.45 -0.46
C SER A 74 -6.64 3.91 0.85
N TRP A 75 -5.83 4.95 0.77
CA TRP A 75 -5.37 5.70 1.93
C TRP A 75 -6.45 6.71 2.32
N ASP A 76 -6.76 6.80 3.62
CA ASP A 76 -7.52 7.92 4.20
C ASP A 76 -6.61 9.13 4.49
#